data_AF-A0A4Q3GM73-F1
#
_entry.id   AF-A0A4Q3GM73-F1
#
_cell.length_a   1.000
_cell.length_b   1.000
_cell.length_c   1.000
_cell.angle_alpha   90.00
_cell.angle_beta   90.00
_cell.angle_gamma   90.00
#
_symmetry.space_group_name_H-M   'P 1'
#
loop_
_entity.id
_entity.type
_entity.pdbx_description
1 polymer ?
#
loop_
_entity_poly.entity_id
_entity_poly.type
_entity_poly.pdbx_seq_one_letter_code
_entity_poly.pdbx_strand_id
1 'polypeptide(L)'
;MSTKQSPLPSGFNKHSTAQEVLQGIDLSGKLAVITGGYSGIGIEAVKALTGAGAEVIVPARRPETAAEALSGIAGARAATMDLADLDSVRAFADSLLREGRHIDMLINNAGIMG
;
A
#
# COMPACT_ATOMS: atom_id res chain seq x y z
N MET A 1 -5.91 -28.33 -14.24
CA MET A 1 -7.05 -27.85 -15.06
C MET A 1 -7.01 -26.34 -15.07
N SER A 2 -7.09 -25.70 -16.25
CA SER A 2 -7.21 -24.25 -16.36
C SER A 2 -8.69 -23.88 -16.33
N THR A 3 -9.16 -23.36 -15.20
CA THR A 3 -10.50 -22.76 -15.12
C THR A 3 -10.44 -21.42 -15.83
N LYS A 4 -11.28 -21.22 -16.86
CA LYS A 4 -11.36 -19.91 -17.53
C LYS A 4 -11.86 -18.87 -16.54
N GLN A 5 -11.02 -17.86 -16.25
CA GLN A 5 -11.41 -16.73 -15.42
C GLN A 5 -12.61 -16.00 -16.05
N SER A 6 -13.64 -15.76 -15.25
CA SER A 6 -14.81 -14.96 -15.63
C SER A 6 -14.90 -13.76 -14.69
N PRO A 7 -15.34 -12.57 -15.17
CA PRO A 7 -15.45 -11.39 -14.32
C PRO A 7 -16.47 -11.60 -13.19
N LEU A 8 -16.19 -11.03 -12.03
CA LEU A 8 -17.20 -10.88 -10.97
C LEU A 8 -18.22 -9.81 -11.37
N PRO A 9 -19.50 -9.91 -10.95
CA PRO A 9 -20.54 -8.91 -11.23
C PRO A 9 -20.38 -7.68 -10.33
N SER A 10 -19.17 -7.10 -10.33
CA SER A 10 -18.78 -5.97 -9.47
C SER A 10 -19.16 -4.60 -10.04
N GLY A 11 -19.52 -4.53 -11.33
CA GLY A 11 -19.72 -3.26 -12.05
C GLY A 11 -18.43 -2.58 -12.51
N PHE A 12 -17.26 -3.04 -12.04
CA PHE A 12 -15.96 -2.54 -12.46
C PHE A 12 -15.39 -3.34 -13.64
N ASN A 13 -14.55 -2.69 -14.44
CA ASN A 13 -13.88 -3.31 -15.57
C ASN A 13 -12.40 -2.86 -15.65
N LYS A 14 -11.68 -3.30 -16.69
CA LYS A 14 -10.24 -3.01 -16.86
C LYS A 14 -9.88 -1.52 -16.97
N HIS A 15 -10.87 -0.65 -17.19
CA HIS A 15 -10.69 0.80 -17.24
C HIS A 15 -11.01 1.49 -15.91
N SER A 16 -11.58 0.78 -14.94
CA SER A 16 -11.88 1.34 -13.62
C SER A 16 -10.59 1.63 -12.85
N THR A 17 -10.51 2.83 -12.29
CA THR A 17 -9.37 3.25 -11.46
C THR A 17 -9.55 2.81 -10.01
N ALA A 18 -8.45 2.76 -9.24
CA ALA A 18 -8.52 2.48 -7.81
C ALA A 18 -9.39 3.51 -7.06
N GLN A 19 -9.38 4.77 -7.50
CA GLN A 19 -10.20 5.82 -6.90
C GLN A 19 -11.69 5.61 -7.16
N GLU A 20 -12.08 5.21 -8.39
CA GLU A 20 -13.48 4.88 -8.71
C GLU A 20 -13.97 3.68 -7.90
N VAL A 21 -13.11 2.67 -7.72
CA VAL A 21 -13.44 1.49 -6.90
C VAL A 21 -13.67 1.86 -5.43
N LEU A 22 -12.94 2.84 -4.90
CA LEU A 22 -13.08 3.30 -3.52
C LEU A 22 -14.13 4.40 -3.33
N GLN A 23 -14.84 4.82 -4.37
CA GLN A 23 -15.81 5.91 -4.26
C GLN A 23 -16.92 5.59 -3.23
N GLY A 24 -17.07 6.47 -2.25
CA GLY A 24 -18.07 6.32 -1.18
C GLY A 24 -17.67 5.36 -0.05
N ILE A 25 -16.46 4.80 -0.07
CA ILE A 25 -15.89 4.01 1.02
C ILE A 25 -15.12 4.93 1.96
N ASP A 26 -15.38 4.82 3.26
CA ASP A 26 -14.63 5.50 4.32
C ASP A 26 -13.68 4.50 5.02
N LEU A 27 -12.38 4.80 4.92
CA LEU A 27 -11.29 4.04 5.54
C LEU A 27 -10.65 4.79 6.71
N SER A 28 -11.33 5.81 7.25
CA SER A 28 -10.86 6.53 8.43
C SER A 28 -10.50 5.59 9.58
N GLY A 29 -9.33 5.84 10.17
CA GLY A 29 -8.79 5.01 11.26
C GLY A 29 -8.28 3.64 10.83
N LYS A 30 -8.19 3.35 9.52
CA LYS A 30 -7.54 2.16 8.99
C LYS A 30 -6.09 2.45 8.63
N LEU A 31 -5.20 1.50 8.92
CA LEU A 31 -3.80 1.53 8.51
C LEU A 31 -3.55 0.50 7.40
N ALA A 32 -3.01 0.98 6.28
CA ALA A 32 -2.47 0.14 5.21
C ALA A 32 -0.94 0.18 5.19
N VAL A 33 -0.31 -0.98 5.00
CA VAL A 33 1.11 -1.10 4.66
C VAL A 33 1.21 -1.52 3.20
N ILE A 34 1.90 -0.74 2.37
CA ILE A 34 2.04 -1.00 0.93
C ILE A 34 3.51 -1.11 0.56
N THR A 35 3.99 -2.33 0.32
CA THR A 35 5.37 -2.53 -0.15
C THR A 35 5.49 -2.05 -1.60
N GLY A 36 6.58 -1.34 -1.94
CA GLY A 36 6.72 -0.74 -3.26
C GLY A 36 5.67 0.34 -3.58
N GLY A 37 5.02 0.91 -2.57
CA GLY A 37 3.95 1.92 -2.72
C GLY A 37 4.41 3.27 -3.25
N TYR A 38 5.71 3.50 -3.46
CA TYR A 38 6.25 4.79 -3.92
C TYR A 38 6.44 4.87 -5.45
N SER A 39 5.97 3.88 -6.22
CA SER A 39 6.10 3.86 -7.68
C SER A 39 5.00 3.03 -8.36
N GLY A 40 4.87 3.19 -9.69
CA GLY A 40 4.03 2.35 -10.54
C GLY A 40 2.58 2.26 -10.07
N ILE A 41 2.02 1.04 -10.00
CA ILE A 41 0.66 0.80 -9.48
C ILE A 41 0.56 1.11 -7.97
N GLY A 42 1.67 0.95 -7.24
CA GLY A 42 1.73 1.16 -5.80
C GLY A 42 1.35 2.59 -5.40
N ILE A 43 1.85 3.60 -6.13
CA ILE A 43 1.55 5.01 -5.80
C ILE A 43 0.08 5.36 -6.05
N GLU A 44 -0.55 4.77 -7.06
CA GLU A 44 -1.99 4.96 -7.30
C GLU A 44 -2.83 4.30 -6.21
N ALA A 45 -2.41 3.14 -5.70
CA ALA A 45 -3.04 2.53 -4.53
C ALA A 45 -2.88 3.39 -3.27
N VAL A 46 -1.70 3.98 -3.04
CA VAL A 46 -1.49 4.93 -1.92
C VAL A 46 -2.47 6.09 -2.04
N LYS A 47 -2.50 6.79 -3.18
CA LYS A 47 -3.38 7.96 -3.41
C LYS A 47 -4.85 7.61 -3.19
N ALA A 48 -5.30 6.47 -3.72
CA ALA A 48 -6.70 6.06 -3.60
C ALA A 48 -7.07 5.75 -2.13
N LEU A 49 -6.22 5.02 -1.40
CA LEU A 49 -6.47 4.66 -0.01
C LEU A 49 -6.40 5.88 0.93
N THR A 50 -5.41 6.75 0.75
CA THR A 50 -5.34 8.01 1.52
C THR A 50 -6.50 8.93 1.19
N GLY A 51 -6.93 8.98 -0.09
CA GLY A 51 -8.11 9.74 -0.51
C GLY A 51 -9.42 9.24 0.11
N ALA A 52 -9.48 7.96 0.48
CA ALA A 52 -10.58 7.35 1.24
C ALA A 52 -10.39 7.46 2.78
N GLY A 53 -9.34 8.14 3.26
CA GLY A 53 -9.13 8.42 4.69
C GLY A 53 -8.21 7.44 5.44
N ALA A 54 -7.63 6.44 4.76
CA ALA A 54 -6.66 5.54 5.40
C ALA A 54 -5.33 6.24 5.68
N GLU A 55 -4.66 5.84 6.76
CA GLU A 55 -3.21 6.06 6.89
C GLU A 55 -2.47 5.00 6.07
N VAL A 56 -1.41 5.42 5.37
CA VAL A 56 -0.61 4.53 4.54
C VAL A 56 0.86 4.63 4.93
N ILE A 57 1.46 3.49 5.24
CA ILE A 57 2.91 3.37 5.45
C ILE A 57 3.50 2.63 4.24
N VAL A 58 4.50 3.26 3.62
CA VAL A 58 5.23 2.70 2.49
C VAL A 58 6.64 2.33 2.95
N PRO A 59 6.87 1.07 3.33
CA PRO A 59 8.21 0.61 3.66
C PRO A 59 9.10 0.57 2.39
N ALA A 60 10.33 1.05 2.53
CA ALA A 60 11.33 1.03 1.47
C ALA A 60 12.75 0.90 2.04
N ARG A 61 13.66 0.35 1.21
CA ARG A 61 15.10 0.27 1.51
C ARG A 61 15.75 1.65 1.68
N ARG A 62 15.25 2.61 0.90
CA ARG A 62 15.66 4.02 0.86
C ARG A 62 14.45 4.89 1.19
N PRO A 63 14.10 5.04 2.47
CA PRO A 63 12.88 5.74 2.89
C PRO A 63 12.84 7.20 2.41
N GLU A 64 13.99 7.84 2.23
CA GLU A 64 14.12 9.20 1.70
C GLU A 64 13.62 9.30 0.25
N THR A 65 13.98 8.34 -0.61
CA THR A 65 13.47 8.28 -2.00
C THR A 65 11.96 8.05 -2.02
N ALA A 66 11.47 7.18 -1.13
CA ALA A 66 10.03 6.94 -1.00
C ALA A 66 9.30 8.19 -0.48
N ALA A 67 9.86 8.90 0.50
CA ALA A 67 9.27 10.11 1.06
C ALA A 67 9.17 11.24 0.01
N GLU A 68 10.19 11.40 -0.84
CA GLU A 68 10.15 12.34 -1.96
C GLU A 68 9.02 12.02 -2.94
N ALA A 69 8.89 10.76 -3.34
CA ALA A 69 7.82 10.31 -4.24
C ALA A 69 6.42 10.45 -3.65
N LEU A 70 6.30 10.38 -2.32
CA LEU A 70 5.05 10.53 -1.58
C LEU A 70 4.75 11.99 -1.20
N SER A 71 5.64 12.92 -1.54
CA SER A 71 5.48 14.34 -1.22
C SER A 71 4.16 14.88 -1.78
N GLY A 72 3.39 15.55 -0.93
CA GLY A 72 2.06 16.08 -1.27
C GLY A 72 0.90 15.09 -1.11
N ILE A 73 1.15 13.82 -0.76
CA ILE A 73 0.10 12.85 -0.45
C ILE A 73 -0.13 12.83 1.06
N ALA A 74 -1.13 13.57 1.52
CA ALA A 74 -1.53 13.57 2.94
C ALA A 74 -1.96 12.17 3.39
N GLY A 75 -1.58 11.77 4.61
CA GLY A 75 -1.89 10.44 5.15
C GLY A 75 -0.93 9.33 4.71
N ALA A 76 0.04 9.61 3.84
CA ALA A 76 1.10 8.67 3.48
C ALA A 76 2.44 9.04 4.13
N ARG A 77 3.20 8.04 4.57
CA ARG A 77 4.59 8.21 5.02
C ARG A 77 5.48 7.05 4.62
N ALA A 78 6.77 7.33 4.44
CA ALA A 78 7.78 6.30 4.23
C ALA A 78 8.28 5.71 5.57
N ALA A 79 8.78 4.48 5.52
CA ALA A 79 9.47 3.83 6.64
C ALA A 79 10.62 2.95 6.12
N THR A 80 11.62 2.69 6.95
CA THR A 80 12.74 1.81 6.58
C THR A 80 12.32 0.34 6.65
N MET A 81 12.52 -0.40 5.56
CA MET A 81 12.46 -1.86 5.54
C MET A 81 13.10 -2.39 4.25
N ASP A 82 13.92 -3.42 4.37
CA ASP A 82 14.39 -4.21 3.23
C ASP A 82 13.69 -5.56 3.20
N LEU A 83 12.96 -5.85 2.12
CA LEU A 83 12.30 -7.14 1.93
C LEU A 83 13.28 -8.29 1.64
N ALA A 84 14.52 -7.99 1.25
CA ALA A 84 15.57 -8.99 1.09
C ALA A 84 16.21 -9.41 2.43
N ASP A 85 15.90 -8.71 3.52
CA ASP A 85 16.42 -8.96 4.86
C ASP A 85 15.27 -9.21 5.85
N LEU A 86 15.10 -10.45 6.30
CA LEU A 86 14.03 -10.81 7.22
C LEU A 86 14.17 -10.16 8.59
N ASP A 87 15.38 -9.81 9.04
CA ASP A 87 15.56 -9.09 10.29
C ASP A 87 15.10 -7.64 10.16
N SER A 88 15.30 -7.03 8.97
CA SER A 88 14.71 -5.72 8.64
C SER A 88 13.18 -5.76 8.66
N VAL A 89 12.56 -6.80 8.10
CA VAL A 89 11.10 -6.99 8.13
C VAL A 89 10.58 -7.15 9.57
N ARG A 90 11.27 -7.95 10.40
CA ARG A 90 10.93 -8.11 11.83
C ARG A 90 11.04 -6.80 12.58
N ALA A 91 12.13 -6.05 12.39
CA ALA A 91 12.33 -4.77 13.04
C ALA A 91 11.24 -3.74 12.67
N PHE A 92 10.82 -3.71 11.41
CA PHE A 92 9.69 -2.90 10.95
C PHE A 92 8.39 -3.32 11.65
N ALA A 93 8.07 -4.62 11.68
CA ALA A 93 6.87 -5.12 12.34
C ALA A 93 6.88 -4.83 13.85
N ASP A 94 8.01 -5.05 14.53
CA ASP A 94 8.19 -4.75 15.95
C ASP A 94 8.03 -3.26 16.26
N SER A 95 8.42 -2.39 15.33
CA SER A 95 8.17 -0.95 15.49
C SER A 95 6.68 -0.61 15.51
N LEU A 96 5.88 -1.19 14.62
CA LEU A 96 4.44 -1.00 14.58
C LEU A 96 3.76 -1.59 15.83
N LEU A 97 4.20 -2.77 16.26
CA LEU A 97 3.70 -3.40 17.49
C LEU A 97 3.99 -2.55 18.73
N ARG A 98 5.21 -1.99 18.85
CA ARG A 98 5.58 -1.08 19.96
C ARG A 98 4.76 0.21 19.95
N GLU A 99 4.40 0.71 18.78
CA GLU A 99 3.50 1.85 18.62
C GLU A 99 2.03 1.49 18.90
N GLY A 100 1.71 0.21 19.17
CA GLY A 100 0.33 -0.26 19.37
C GLY A 100 -0.50 -0.21 18.09
N ARG A 101 0.14 -0.22 16.92
CA ARG A 101 -0.49 -0.03 15.62
C ARG A 101 -0.89 -1.38 15.04
N HIS A 102 -2.20 -1.57 14.89
CA HIS A 102 -2.78 -2.63 14.09
C HIS A 102 -2.61 -2.35 12.58
N ILE A 103 -2.34 -3.39 11.77
CA ILE A 103 -2.36 -3.31 10.30
C ILE A 103 -3.71 -3.86 9.81
N ASP A 104 -4.56 -3.00 9.28
CA ASP A 104 -5.84 -3.41 8.68
C ASP A 104 -5.66 -4.01 7.28
N MET A 105 -4.68 -3.51 6.54
CA MET A 105 -4.43 -3.90 5.16
C MET A 105 -2.93 -4.06 4.90
N LEU A 106 -2.54 -5.19 4.30
CA LEU A 106 -1.19 -5.42 3.81
C LEU A 106 -1.25 -5.66 2.30
N ILE A 107 -0.65 -4.75 1.53
CA ILE A 107 -0.60 -4.82 0.07
C ILE A 107 0.83 -5.12 -0.37
N ASN A 108 1.05 -6.36 -0.81
CA ASN A 108 2.33 -6.85 -1.28
C ASN A 108 2.54 -6.46 -2.75
N ASN A 109 2.98 -5.22 -2.99
CA ASN A 109 3.16 -4.65 -4.34
C ASN A 109 4.64 -4.50 -4.75
N ALA A 110 5.60 -4.76 -3.86
CA ALA A 110 7.02 -4.76 -4.20
C ALA A 110 7.39 -5.95 -5.12
N GLY A 111 7.26 -5.75 -6.42
CA GLY A 111 7.74 -6.65 -7.45
C GLY A 111 9.17 -6.32 -7.89
N ILE A 112 9.89 -7.34 -8.37
CA ILE A 112 11.16 -7.17 -9.09
C ILE A 112 10.94 -7.58 -10.55
N MET A 113 11.57 -6.87 -11.49
CA MET A 113 11.79 -7.39 -12.83
C MET A 113 13.09 -8.20 -12.77
N GLY A 114 13.00 -9.49 -13.13
CA GLY A 114 14.16 -10.37 -13.32
C GLY A 114 14.71 -10.27 -14.74
#